data_AF-A0A6C0IP18-F1
#
_entry.id   AF-A0A6C0IP18-F1
#
_cell.length_a   1.000
_cell.length_b   1.000
_cell.length_c   1.000
_cell.angle_alpha   90.00
_cell.angle_beta   90.00
_cell.angle_gamma   90.00
#
_symmetry.space_group_name_H-M   'P 1'
#
loop_
_entity.id
_entity.type
_entity.pdbx_description
1 polymer ?
#
loop_
_entity_poly.entity_id
_entity_poly.type
_entity_poly.pdbx_seq_one_letter_code
_entity_poly.pdbx_strand_id
1 'polypeptide(L)'
;MSNPNIIKGYKGIMDLDLSTIPPSFHKETVAQHIKDIEEYKMDQLSRPERLRYENTVEHAFKEQEKLLHAQRRITREQQEKKEQIYKNRLKPTNIIL
;
A
#
# COMPACT_ATOMS: atom_id res chain seq x y z
N MET A 1 3.33 -16.96 -4.66
CA MET A 1 3.00 -17.71 -5.90
C MET A 1 2.63 -16.69 -6.96
N SER A 2 3.33 -16.66 -8.10
CA SER A 2 2.95 -15.81 -9.24
C SER A 2 1.70 -16.40 -9.89
N ASN A 3 0.61 -15.63 -9.97
CA ASN A 3 -0.54 -16.03 -10.76
C ASN A 3 -0.16 -15.88 -12.24
N PRO A 4 -0.13 -16.95 -13.05
CA PRO A 4 0.29 -16.89 -14.45
C PRO A 4 -0.63 -16.00 -15.31
N ASN A 5 -1.83 -15.68 -14.83
CA ASN A 5 -2.78 -14.82 -15.52
C ASN A 5 -2.59 -13.32 -15.22
N ILE A 6 -1.71 -12.96 -14.27
CA ILE A 6 -1.46 -11.56 -13.91
C ILE A 6 -0.14 -11.10 -14.51
N ILE A 7 -0.22 -10.14 -15.43
CA ILE A 7 0.95 -9.42 -15.93
C ILE A 7 1.12 -8.15 -15.09
N LYS A 8 2.32 -7.96 -14.54
CA LYS A 8 2.59 -6.86 -13.63
C LYS A 8 2.54 -5.52 -14.35
N GLY A 9 1.82 -4.57 -13.75
CA GLY A 9 1.80 -3.17 -14.15
C GLY A 9 3.07 -2.44 -13.72
N TYR A 10 3.03 -1.12 -13.80
CA TYR A 10 4.15 -0.27 -13.42
C TYR A 10 3.69 1.08 -12.86
N LYS A 11 4.00 1.32 -11.57
CA LYS A 11 3.64 2.55 -10.85
C LYS A 11 2.14 2.87 -11.02
N GLY A 12 1.80 3.95 -11.73
CA GLY A 12 0.43 4.38 -11.97
C GLY A 12 -0.37 3.49 -12.92
N ILE A 13 0.24 2.46 -13.52
CA ILE A 13 -0.43 1.45 -14.34
C ILE A 13 -0.69 0.21 -13.50
N MET A 14 -1.96 -0.20 -13.43
CA MET A 14 -2.40 -1.39 -12.71
C MET A 14 -1.94 -2.70 -13.38
N ASP A 15 -1.91 -3.79 -12.62
CA ASP A 15 -1.69 -5.12 -13.17
C ASP A 15 -2.78 -5.51 -14.18
N LEU A 16 -2.39 -6.16 -15.27
CA LEU A 16 -3.30 -6.75 -16.24
C LEU A 16 -3.71 -8.15 -15.76
N ASP A 17 -5.02 -8.36 -15.57
CA ASP A 17 -5.60 -9.66 -15.28
C ASP A 17 -6.23 -10.30 -16.52
N LEU A 18 -5.63 -11.41 -16.96
CA LEU A 18 -6.08 -12.19 -18.11
C LEU A 18 -7.18 -13.20 -17.78
N SER A 19 -7.56 -13.37 -16.51
CA SER A 19 -8.46 -14.45 -16.07
C SER A 19 -9.86 -14.37 -16.69
N THR A 20 -10.29 -13.18 -17.12
CA THR A 20 -11.58 -12.94 -17.77
C THR A 20 -11.46 -12.74 -19.29
N ILE A 21 -10.24 -12.74 -19.83
CA ILE A 21 -9.97 -12.48 -21.24
C ILE A 21 -9.87 -13.83 -21.97
N PRO A 22 -10.54 -14.00 -23.13
CA PRO A 22 -10.40 -15.23 -23.90
C PRO A 22 -8.93 -15.45 -24.30
N PRO A 23 -8.39 -16.68 -24.19
CA PRO A 23 -6.98 -16.98 -24.47
C PRO A 23 -6.49 -16.53 -25.85
N SER A 24 -7.39 -16.50 -26.84
CA SER A 24 -7.09 -15.99 -28.20
C SER A 24 -6.64 -14.53 -28.22
N PHE A 25 -7.07 -13.72 -27.25
CA PHE A 25 -6.73 -12.29 -27.16
C PHE A 25 -5.61 -11.99 -26.17
N HIS A 26 -5.09 -12.99 -25.44
CA HIS A 26 -4.04 -12.77 -24.44
C HIS A 26 -2.81 -12.12 -25.04
N LYS A 27 -2.34 -12.62 -26.18
CA LYS A 27 -1.14 -12.07 -26.84
C LYS A 27 -1.27 -10.58 -27.16
N GLU A 28 -2.40 -10.18 -27.74
CA GLU A 28 -2.66 -8.80 -28.12
C GLU A 28 -2.83 -7.90 -26.90
N THR A 29 -3.58 -8.36 -25.89
CA THR A 29 -3.82 -7.59 -24.67
C THR A 29 -2.53 -7.37 -23.89
N VAL A 30 -1.68 -8.40 -23.78
CA VAL A 30 -0.37 -8.28 -23.13
C VAL A 30 0.53 -7.33 -23.91
N ALA A 31 0.54 -7.40 -25.25
CA ALA A 31 1.33 -6.49 -26.06
C ALA A 31 0.89 -5.02 -25.89
N GLN A 32 -0.42 -4.76 -25.86
CA GLN A 32 -0.94 -3.43 -25.61
C GLN A 32 -0.58 -2.94 -24.20
N HIS A 33 -0.71 -3.78 -23.19
CA HIS A 33 -0.35 -3.42 -21.81
C HIS A 33 1.13 -3.06 -21.64
N ILE A 34 2.03 -3.80 -22.30
CA ILE A 34 3.46 -3.48 -22.30
C ILE A 34 3.71 -2.13 -22.98
N LYS A 35 3.04 -1.89 -24.12
CA LYS A 35 3.13 -0.61 -24.82
C LYS A 35 2.64 0.56 -23.96
N ASP A 36 1.52 0.40 -23.24
CA ASP A 36 1.01 1.42 -22.32
C ASP A 36 2.03 1.75 -21.22
N ILE A 37 2.73 0.73 -20.70
CA ILE A 37 3.81 0.91 -19.72
C ILE A 37 4.98 1.70 -20.30
N GLU A 38 5.38 1.41 -21.53
CA GLU A 38 6.45 2.13 -22.21
C GLU A 38 6.07 3.59 -22.47
N GLU A 39 4.87 3.84 -22.99
CA GLU A 39 4.35 5.19 -23.22
C GLU A 39 4.25 5.99 -21.93
N TYR A 40 3.76 5.38 -20.85
CA TYR A 40 3.71 6.01 -19.54
C TYR A 40 5.11 6.37 -19.02
N LYS A 41 6.10 5.49 -19.15
CA LYS A 41 7.48 5.80 -18.74
C LYS A 41 8.00 7.02 -19.49
N MET A 42 7.76 7.10 -20.79
CA MET A 42 8.18 8.24 -21.61
C MET A 42 7.45 9.53 -21.22
N ASP A 43 6.13 9.46 -21.01
CA ASP A 43 5.34 10.59 -20.51
C ASP A 43 5.88 11.09 -19.16
N GLN A 44 6.14 10.19 -18.20
CA GLN A 44 6.71 10.57 -16.91
C GLN A 44 8.09 11.22 -17.03
N LEU A 45 8.96 10.72 -17.91
CA LEU A 45 10.27 11.34 -18.16
C LEU A 45 10.15 12.74 -18.79
N SER A 46 9.14 12.95 -19.64
CA SER A 46 8.89 14.25 -20.27
C SER A 46 8.37 15.32 -19.30
N ARG A 47 7.78 14.90 -18.17
CA ARG A 47 7.26 15.82 -17.15
C ARG A 47 8.40 16.44 -16.32
N PRO A 48 8.23 17.70 -15.86
CA PRO A 48 9.07 18.26 -14.81
C PRO A 48 9.12 17.32 -13.61
N GLU A 49 10.29 17.16 -13.00
CA GLU A 49 10.54 16.18 -11.94
C GLU A 49 9.54 16.27 -10.79
N ARG A 50 9.21 17.48 -10.34
CA ARG A 50 8.21 17.74 -9.28
C ARG A 50 6.79 17.25 -9.59
N LEU A 51 6.49 16.95 -10.86
CA LEU A 51 5.17 16.49 -11.33
C LEU A 51 5.16 15.00 -11.69
N ARG A 52 6.29 14.30 -11.56
CA ARG A 52 6.37 12.86 -11.80
C ARG A 52 5.66 12.09 -10.70
N TYR A 53 5.19 10.90 -11.02
CA TYR A 53 4.46 10.03 -10.11
C TYR A 53 5.20 9.77 -8.80
N GLU A 54 6.53 9.56 -8.88
CA GLU A 54 7.37 9.28 -7.71
C GLU A 54 7.41 10.43 -6.70
N ASN A 55 7.35 11.67 -7.19
CA ASN A 55 7.42 12.88 -6.37
C ASN A 55 6.04 13.40 -5.97
N THR A 56 4.96 12.76 -6.45
CA THR A 56 3.58 13.16 -6.17
C THR A 56 2.85 12.04 -5.46
N VAL A 57 2.35 11.05 -6.21
CA VAL A 57 1.52 9.96 -5.72
C VAL A 57 2.31 9.02 -4.81
N GLU A 58 3.50 8.59 -5.24
CA GLU A 58 4.32 7.69 -4.43
C GLU A 58 4.77 8.36 -3.12
N HIS A 59 5.12 9.65 -3.19
CA HIS A 59 5.43 10.45 -2.00
C HIS A 59 4.23 10.53 -1.05
N ALA A 60 3.03 10.83 -1.57
CA ALA A 60 1.81 10.90 -0.75
C ALA A 60 1.51 9.57 -0.04
N PHE A 61 1.68 8.43 -0.72
CA PHE A 61 1.50 7.12 -0.09
C PHE A 61 2.53 6.84 1.00
N LYS A 62 3.81 7.20 0.79
CA LYS A 62 4.85 7.08 1.82
C LYS A 62 4.52 7.91 3.06
N GLU A 63 4.03 9.13 2.89
CA GLU A 63 3.61 9.98 4.01
C GLU A 63 2.39 9.40 4.74
N GLN A 64 1.40 8.90 4.00
CA GLN A 64 0.24 8.24 4.59
C GLN A 64 0.65 6.99 5.38
N GLU A 65 1.56 6.18 4.87
CA GLU A 65 2.07 4.99 5.57
C GLU A 65 2.76 5.37 6.89
N LYS A 66 3.62 6.40 6.88
CA LYS A 66 4.24 6.93 8.11
C LYS A 66 3.20 7.36 9.14
N LEU A 67 2.17 8.08 8.72
CA LEU A 67 1.08 8.51 9.60
C LEU A 67 0.32 7.33 10.19
N LEU A 68 0.01 6.32 9.37
CA LEU A 68 -0.65 5.09 9.84
C LEU A 68 0.21 4.34 10.87
N HIS A 69 1.52 4.24 10.65
CA HIS A 69 2.43 3.64 11.62
C HIS A 69 2.49 4.43 12.92
N ALA A 70 2.58 5.75 12.86
CA ALA A 70 2.55 6.60 14.05
C ALA A 70 1.23 6.42 14.83
N GLN A 71 0.09 6.40 14.13
CA GLN A 71 -1.22 6.19 14.73
C GLN A 71 -1.34 4.82 15.40
N ARG A 72 -0.85 3.75 14.76
CA ARG A 72 -0.83 2.41 15.34
C ARG A 72 -0.01 2.35 16.62
N ARG A 73 1.14 3.02 16.66
CA ARG A 73 1.98 3.12 17.87
C ARG A 73 1.25 3.82 19.01
N ILE A 74 0.67 4.98 18.75
CA ILE A 74 -0.10 5.74 19.75
C ILE A 74 -1.26 4.90 20.29
N THR A 75 -2.00 4.23 19.40
CA THR A 75 -3.14 3.39 19.77
C THR A 75 -2.72 2.23 20.67
N ARG A 76 -1.60 1.57 20.34
CA ARG A 76 -1.05 0.49 21.14
C ARG A 76 -0.61 0.97 22.53
N GLU A 77 0.11 2.10 22.61
CA GLU A 77 0.51 2.68 23.89
C GLU A 77 -0.70 3.06 24.76
N GLN A 78 -1.78 3.56 24.15
CA GLN A 78 -3.02 3.85 24.88
C GLN A 78 -3.70 2.58 25.40
N GLN A 79 -3.71 1.50 24.62
CA GLN A 79 -4.25 0.21 25.04
C GLN A 79 -3.44 -0.35 26.21
N GLU A 80 -2.11 -0.38 26.11
CA GLU A 80 -1.21 -0.86 27.17
C GLU A 80 -1.39 -0.05 28.46
N LYS A 81 -1.51 1.29 28.38
CA LYS A 81 -1.80 2.14 29.54
C LYS A 81 -3.15 1.81 30.18
N LYS A 82 -4.20 1.62 29.37
CA LYS A 82 -5.54 1.25 29.87
C LYS A 82 -5.53 -0.11 30.56
N GLU A 83 -4.85 -1.09 29.98
CA GLU A 83 -4.67 -2.41 30.58
C GLU A 83 -3.91 -2.34 31.91
N GLN A 84 -2.85 -1.52 31.97
CA GLN A 84 -2.09 -1.34 33.19
C GLN A 84 -2.91 -0.69 34.30
N ILE A 85 -3.71 0.34 33.96
CA ILE A 85 -4.64 0.98 34.91
C ILE A 85 -5.66 -0.04 35.41
N TYR A 86 -6.24 -0.84 34.51
CA TYR A 86 -7.20 -1.88 34.87
C TYR A 86 -6.59 -2.92 35.81
N LYS A 87 -5.41 -3.46 35.48
CA LYS A 87 -4.66 -4.40 36.33
C LYS A 87 -4.34 -3.80 37.70
N ASN A 88 -3.95 -2.52 37.76
CA ASN A 88 -3.65 -1.86 39.02
C ASN A 88 -4.91 -1.66 39.89
N ARG A 89 -6.08 -1.43 39.30
CA ARG A 89 -7.36 -1.33 40.04
C ARG A 89 -7.84 -2.67 40.61
N LEU A 90 -7.47 -3.79 39.98
CA LEU A 90 -7.82 -5.13 40.45
C LEU A 90 -6.88 -5.66 41.54
N LYS A 91 -5.77 -4.98 41.85
CA LYS A 91 -4.90 -5.38 42.95
C LYS A 91 -5.65 -5.14 44.27
N PRO A 92 -5.86 -6.17 45.11
CA PRO A 92 -6.50 -5.98 46.40
C PRO A 92 -5.65 -5.01 47.22
N THR A 93 -6.29 -3.97 47.74
CA THR A 93 -5.68 -3.14 48.78
C THR A 93 -5.45 -4.08 49.97
N ASN A 94 -4.19 -4.32 50.36
CA ASN A 94 -3.90 -5.02 51.61
C ASN A 94 -4.45 -4.16 52.74
N ILE A 95 -5.68 -4.43 53.16
CA ILE A 95 -6.27 -3.89 54.38
C ILE A 95 -5.57 -4.67 55.49
N ILE A 96 -4.53 -4.05 56.07
CA ILE A 96 -3.96 -4.51 57.33
C ILE A 96 -5.00 -4.14 58.40
N LEU A 97 -5.74 -5.15 58.87
CA LEU A 97 -6.58 -5.08 60.07
C LEU A 97 -5.73 -5.24 61.32
#